data_AF-A0A5C9D8V7-F1
#
_entry.id   AF-A0A5C9D8V7-F1
#
_cell.length_a   1.000
_cell.length_b   1.000
_cell.length_c   1.000
_cell.angle_alpha   90.00
_cell.angle_beta   90.00
_cell.angle_gamma   90.00
#
_symmetry.space_group_name_H-M   'P 1'
#
loop_
_entity.id
_entity.type
_entity.pdbx_description
1 polymer ?
#
loop_
_entity_poly.entity_id
_entity_poly.type
_entity_poly.pdbx_seq_one_letter_code
_entity_poly.pdbx_strand_id
1 'polypeptide(L)' 'MEGTMKAVIMHGYTNEEAFAVMRAIKALGLEAENTAFATTTPTSLGWKVEDLLEHLAQEHEAMGARNRN' A
#
# COMPACT_ATOMS: atom_id res chain seq x y z
N MET A 1 8.57 -12.52 -10.40
CA MET A 1 8.53 -11.31 -9.57
C MET A 1 9.18 -11.66 -8.24
N GLU A 2 10.47 -11.40 -8.09
CA GLU A 2 11.22 -11.70 -6.86
C GLU A 2 11.89 -10.39 -6.44
N GLY A 3 11.38 -9.83 -5.34
CA GLY A 3 11.51 -8.44 -4.92
C GLY A 3 10.25 -8.08 -4.14
N THR A 4 10.27 -8.41 -2.85
CA THR A 4 9.12 -8.55 -1.93
C THR A 4 8.44 -7.22 -1.58
N MET A 5 7.76 -6.59 -2.54
CA MET A 5 6.79 -5.55 -2.22
C MET A 5 5.65 -6.18 -1.40
N LYS A 6 5.46 -5.69 -0.19
CA LYS A 6 4.34 -6.09 0.68
C LYS A 6 3.19 -5.15 0.41
N ALA A 7 1.96 -5.66 0.41
CA ALA A 7 0.78 -4.84 0.23
C ALA A 7 -0.20 -5.03 1.38
N VAL A 8 -0.80 -3.93 1.82
CA VAL A 8 -1.90 -3.91 2.80
C VAL A 8 -3.06 -3.18 2.15
N ILE A 9 -4.12 -3.93 1.83
CA ILE A 9 -5.32 -3.40 1.18
C ILE A 9 -6.45 -3.31 2.21
N MET A 10 -7.04 -2.13 2.35
CA MET A 10 -8.09 -1.81 3.32
C MET A 10 -9.38 -1.41 2.58
N HIS A 11 -10.54 -1.94 2.99
CA HIS A 11 -11.83 -1.62 2.39
C HIS A 11 -12.81 -1.09 3.43
N GLY A 12 -13.46 0.05 3.15
CA GLY A 12 -14.48 0.65 4.03
C GLY A 12 -13.94 1.40 5.25
N TYR A 13 -12.62 1.57 5.36
CA TYR A 13 -11.98 2.30 6.46
C TYR A 13 -12.12 3.80 6.24
N THR A 14 -12.40 4.53 7.31
CA THR A 14 -12.16 5.97 7.34
C THR A 14 -10.66 6.27 7.28
N ASN A 15 -10.31 7.51 6.93
CA ASN A 15 -8.90 7.92 6.90
C ASN A 15 -8.23 7.72 8.28
N GLU A 16 -8.92 8.04 9.37
CA GLU A 16 -8.38 7.90 10.72
C GLU A 16 -8.06 6.44 11.08
N GLU A 17 -8.96 5.52 10.74
CA GLU A 17 -8.77 4.09 10.95
C GLU A 17 -7.66 3.54 10.07
N ALA A 18 -7.61 3.92 8.79
CA ALA A 18 -6.53 3.52 7.88
C ALA A 18 -5.17 3.99 8.40
N PHE A 19 -5.06 5.23 8.89
CA PHE A 19 -3.83 5.72 9.52
C PHE A 19 -3.48 4.96 10.80
N ALA A 20 -4.46 4.55 11.60
CA ALA A 20 -4.23 3.74 12.78
C ALA A 20 -3.64 2.36 12.42
N VAL A 21 -4.18 1.71 11.38
CA VAL A 21 -3.66 0.43 10.86
C VAL A 21 -2.22 0.59 10.36
N MET A 22 -1.93 1.63 9.57
CA MET A 22 -0.57 1.93 9.10
C MET A 22 0.42 2.10 10.26
N ARG A 23 0.03 2.83 11.31
CA ARG A 23 0.87 3.01 12.51
C ARG A 23 1.11 1.70 13.26
N ALA A 24 0.09 0.86 13.40
CA ALA A 24 0.21 -0.44 14.06
C ALA A 24 1.20 -1.35 13.32
N ILE A 25 1.10 -1.42 11.99
CA ILE A 25 2.00 -2.23 11.15
C ILE A 25 3.43 -1.70 11.20
N LYS A 26 3.61 -0.36 11.18
CA LYS A 26 4.91 0.28 11.40
C LYS A 26 5.51 -0.08 12.76
N ALA A 27 4.72 -0.07 13.83
CA ALA A 27 5.18 -0.41 15.17
C ALA A 27 5.62 -1.88 15.33
N LEU A 28 5.10 -2.78 14.49
CA LEU A 28 5.50 -4.19 14.45
C LEU A 28 6.84 -4.44 13.73
N GLY A 29 7.46 -3.41 13.13
CA GLY A 29 8.74 -3.55 12.45
C GLY A 29 8.67 -4.34 11.13
N LEU A 30 7.49 -4.46 10.52
CA LEU A 30 7.23 -5.29 9.33
C LEU A 30 7.76 -4.69 8.01
N GLU A 31 8.92 -4.02 8.02
CA GLU A 31 9.51 -3.33 6.86
C GLU A 31 8.50 -2.38 6.19
N ALA A 32 7.95 -1.46 6.97
CA ALA A 32 6.94 -0.53 6.49
C ALA A 32 7.41 0.36 5.33
N GLU A 33 8.72 0.51 5.14
CA GLU A 33 9.31 1.22 4.01
C GLU A 33 9.14 0.47 2.68
N ASN A 34 9.00 -0.86 2.71
CA ASN A 34 8.75 -1.71 1.55
C ASN A 34 7.28 -2.18 1.46
N THR A 35 6.39 -1.58 2.26
CA THR A 35 4.98 -1.94 2.31
C THR A 35 4.13 -0.85 1.66
N ALA A 36 3.45 -1.20 0.57
CA ALA A 36 2.43 -0.37 -0.05
C ALA A 36 1.11 -0.49 0.73
N PHE A 37 0.53 0.66 1.10
CA PHE A 37 -0.77 0.73 1.75
C PHE A 37 -1.79 1.31 0.78
N ALA A 38 -2.93 0.64 0.65
CA ALA A 38 -3.99 1.06 -0.26
C ALA A 38 -5.34 0.97 0.42
N THR A 39 -6.21 1.94 0.13
CA THR A 39 -7.64 1.81 0.38
C THR A 39 -8.37 1.55 -0.93
N THR A 40 -9.25 0.56 -0.96
CA THR A 40 -10.08 0.32 -2.14
C THR A 40 -11.12 1.43 -2.28
N THR A 41 -11.34 1.88 -3.51
CA THR A 41 -12.39 2.84 -3.86
C THR A 41 -13.46 2.12 -4.68
N PRO A 42 -14.64 2.74 -4.94
CA PRO A 42 -15.62 2.17 -5.86
C PRO A 42 -15.02 1.81 -7.23
N THR A 43 -14.00 2.56 -7.67
CA THR A 43 -13.29 2.32 -8.92
C THR A 43 -12.40 1.08 -8.87
N SER A 44 -11.65 0.88 -7.79
CA SER A 44 -10.72 -0.26 -7.67
C SER A 44 -11.34 -1.55 -7.14
N LEU A 45 -12.57 -1.50 -6.61
CA LEU A 45 -13.25 -2.67 -6.02
C LEU A 45 -13.47 -3.81 -7.02
N GLY A 46 -13.68 -3.49 -8.30
CA GLY A 46 -13.85 -4.48 -9.37
C GLY A 46 -12.55 -4.91 -10.03
N TRP A 47 -11.41 -4.34 -9.64
CA TRP A 47 -10.13 -4.69 -10.25
C TRP A 47 -9.71 -6.08 -9.78
N LYS A 48 -9.00 -6.79 -10.65
CA LYS A 48 -8.32 -7.99 -10.17
C LYS A 48 -7.23 -7.56 -9.19
N VAL A 49 -6.98 -8.44 -8.22
CA VAL A 49 -5.92 -8.21 -7.23
C VAL A 49 -4.56 -8.06 -7.92
N GLU A 50 -4.29 -8.79 -9.01
CA GLU A 50 -3.06 -8.66 -9.79
C GLU A 50 -2.86 -7.23 -10.33
N ASP A 51 -3.89 -6.66 -10.97
CA ASP A 51 -3.85 -5.31 -11.55
C ASP A 51 -3.67 -4.25 -10.45
N LEU A 52 -4.34 -4.42 -9.31
CA LEU A 52 -4.21 -3.53 -8.16
C LEU A 52 -2.80 -3.56 -7.58
N LEU A 53 -2.19 -4.75 -7.45
CA LEU A 53 -0.83 -4.88 -6.94
C LEU A 53 0.21 -4.29 -7.89
N GLU A 54 0.05 -4.46 -9.20
CA GLU A 54 0.92 -3.83 -10.20
C GLU A 54 0.83 -2.31 -10.15
N HIS A 55 -0.39 -1.76 -10.05
CA HIS A 55 -0.60 -0.33 -9.91
C HIS A 55 0.09 0.22 -8.65
N LEU A 56 -0.07 -0.46 -7.50
CA LEU A 56 0.57 -0.07 -6.25
C LEU A 56 2.10 -0.15 -6.31
N ALA A 57 2.65 -1.13 -7.03
CA ALA A 57 4.10 -1.24 -7.23
C ALA A 57 4.66 -0.01 -7.95
N GLN A 58 3.99 0.40 -9.03
CA GLN A 58 4.36 1.57 -9.83
C GLN A 58 4.29 2.86 -9.00
N GLU A 59 3.23 3.03 -8.21
CA GLU A 59 3.08 4.20 -7.33
C GLU A 59 4.14 4.23 -6.23
N HIS A 60 4.44 3.08 -5.61
CA HIS A 60 5.44 2.96 -4.56
C HIS A 60 6.85 3.29 -5.08
N GLU A 61 7.23 2.79 -6.25
CA GLU A 61 8.50 3.13 -6.91
C GLU A 61 8.62 4.63 -7.20
N ALA A 62 7.54 5.25 -7.71
CA ALA A 62 7.51 6.67 -8.01
C ALA A 62 7.63 7.55 -6.74
N MET A 63 7.05 7.13 -5.62
CA MET A 63 7.18 7.81 -4.33
C MET A 63 8.57 7.62 -3.70
N GLY A 64 9.13 6.41 -3.78
CA GLY A 64 10.49 6.13 -3.30
C GLY A 64 11.57 6.88 -4.08
N ALA A 65 11.37 7.12 -5.39
CA ALA A 65 12.25 7.92 -6.21
C ALA A 65 12.25 9.42 -5.84
N ARG A 66 11.12 9.94 -5.35
CA ARG A 66 10.97 11.35 -4.95
C ARG A 66 11.63 11.68 -3.61
N ASN A 67 11.84 10.69 -2.74
CA ASN A 67 12.43 10.90 -1.41
C ASN A 67 13.98 10.83 -1.40
N ARG A 68 14.62 10.68 -2.56
CA ARG A 68 16.09 10.59 -2.74
C ARG A 68 16.72 11.83 -3.41
N ASN A 69 15.97 12.92 -3.51
CA ASN A 69 16.41 14.20 -4.12
C ASN A 69 16.18 15.34 -3.12
#